data_AF-V7AML1-F1
#
_entry.id   AF-V7AML1-F1
#
_cell.length_a   1.000
_cell.length_b   1.000
_cell.length_c   1.000
_cell.angle_alpha   90.00
_cell.angle_beta   90.00
_cell.angle_gamma   90.00
#
_symmetry.space_group_name_H-M   'P 1'
#
loop_
_entity.id
_entity.type
_entity.pdbx_description
1 polymer ?
#
loop_
_entity_poly.entity_id
_entity_poly.type
_entity_poly.pdbx_seq_one_letter_code
_entity_poly.pdbx_strand_id
1 'polypeptide(L)' 'DFGLLPIKAATWGPFVLLNLEKENVSQKKVDSHNVSKEWLDSCSEVLSSSGIDSSLSYVCRCEYTIECNWK' A
#
# COMPACT_ATOMS: atom_id res chain seq x y z
N ASP A 1 -0.70 -24.39 -15.99
CA ASP A 1 -1.18 -23.46 -14.94
C ASP A 1 -0.43 -23.64 -13.62
N PHE A 2 0.82 -23.16 -13.56
CA PHE A 2 1.67 -23.19 -12.34
C PHE A 2 2.36 -21.84 -12.10
N GLY A 3 1.73 -20.75 -12.56
CA GLY A 3 2.24 -19.39 -12.39
C GLY A 3 1.88 -18.81 -11.02
N LEU A 4 2.58 -17.73 -10.64
CA LEU A 4 2.23 -16.95 -9.45
C LEU A 4 0.86 -16.28 -9.63
N LEU A 5 0.13 -16.14 -8.52
CA LEU A 5 -1.12 -15.38 -8.51
C LEU A 5 -0.83 -13.88 -8.50
N PRO A 6 -1.43 -13.09 -9.41
CA PRO A 6 -1.27 -11.65 -9.41
C PRO A 6 -1.94 -11.03 -8.18
N ILE A 7 -1.30 -9.98 -7.63
CA ILE A 7 -1.79 -9.18 -6.50
C ILE A 7 -1.89 -7.73 -6.97
N LYS A 8 -2.91 -7.00 -6.52
CA LYS A 8 -3.03 -5.56 -6.78
C LYS A 8 -1.96 -4.83 -5.96
N ALA A 9 -1.11 -4.06 -6.64
CA ALA A 9 -0.06 -3.26 -6.02
C ALA A 9 -0.12 -1.82 -6.54
N ALA A 10 0.21 -0.87 -5.67
CA ALA A 10 0.24 0.55 -6.00
C ALA A 10 1.24 1.31 -5.13
N THR A 11 1.61 2.51 -5.57
CA THR A 11 2.51 3.41 -4.85
C THR A 11 1.75 4.61 -4.30
N TRP A 12 1.97 4.93 -3.02
CA TRP A 12 1.50 6.17 -2.40
C TRP A 12 2.68 6.83 -1.68
N GLY A 13 3.14 7.98 -2.17
CA GLY A 13 4.39 8.59 -1.72
C GLY A 13 5.57 7.60 -1.83
N PRO A 14 6.36 7.38 -0.76
CA PRO A 14 7.45 6.40 -0.74
C PRO A 14 6.99 4.97 -0.41
N PHE A 15 5.69 4.74 -0.18
CA PHE A 15 5.16 3.46 0.26
C PHE A 15 4.58 2.63 -0.90
N VAL A 16 4.67 1.31 -0.77
CA VAL A 16 4.00 0.35 -1.65
C VAL A 16 2.83 -0.28 -0.88
N LEU A 17 1.63 -0.18 -1.44
CA LEU A 17 0.40 -0.76 -0.89
C LEU A 17 0.03 -2.01 -1.68
N LEU A 18 -0.41 -3.05 -0.97
CA LEU A 18 -0.88 -4.30 -1.54
C LEU A 18 -2.34 -4.54 -1.15
N ASN A 19 -3.17 -4.90 -2.12
CA ASN A 19 -4.54 -5.36 -1.88
C ASN A 19 -4.66 -6.84 -2.32
N LEU A 20 -4.99 -7.70 -1.35
CA LEU A 20 -5.10 -9.16 -1.48
C LEU A 20 -6.53 -9.65 -1.78
N GLU A 21 -7.47 -8.74 -2.01
CA GLU A 21 -8.84 -9.10 -2.39
C GLU A 21 -8.86 -9.90 -3.69
N LYS A 22 -9.60 -11.01 -3.66
CA LYS A 22 -9.66 -12.00 -4.73
C LYS A 22 -10.56 -11.59 -5.91
N GLU A 23 -11.17 -10.42 -5.86
CA GLU A 23 -12.01 -9.96 -6.97
C GLU A 23 -11.20 -9.83 -8.25
N ASN A 24 -11.81 -10.25 -9.37
CA ASN A 24 -11.21 -10.34 -10.71
C ASN A 24 -10.24 -9.18 -10.94
N VAL A 25 -8.95 -9.46 -10.78
CA VAL A 25 -7.88 -8.49 -11.01
C VAL A 25 -7.90 -8.19 -12.50
N SER A 26 -8.69 -7.20 -12.91
CA SER A 26 -8.56 -6.67 -14.24
C SER A 26 -7.12 -6.17 -14.32
N GLN A 27 -6.33 -6.68 -15.26
CA GLN A 27 -4.92 -6.31 -15.44
C GLN A 27 -4.71 -4.84 -15.83
N LYS A 28 -5.75 -4.00 -15.73
CA LYS A 28 -5.63 -2.57 -15.89
C LYS A 28 -4.66 -2.05 -14.82
N LYS A 29 -3.63 -1.36 -15.30
CA LYS A 29 -2.72 -0.55 -14.49
C LYS A 29 -3.56 0.22 -13.47
N VAL A 30 -3.38 -0.14 -12.22
CA VAL A 30 -3.99 0.56 -11.09
C VAL A 30 -3.31 1.92 -11.01
N ASP A 31 -4.06 2.99 -11.30
CA ASP A 31 -3.57 4.36 -11.24
C ASP A 31 -3.34 4.75 -9.78
N SER A 32 -2.13 5.24 -9.46
CA SER A 32 -1.76 5.69 -8.11
C SER A 32 -2.72 6.74 -7.54
N HIS A 33 -3.29 7.60 -8.41
CA HIS A 33 -4.25 8.62 -7.98
C HIS A 33 -5.63 8.03 -7.63
N ASN A 34 -5.99 6.90 -8.22
CA ASN A 34 -7.23 6.19 -7.86
C ASN A 34 -7.06 5.40 -6.57
N VAL A 35 -5.89 4.82 -6.31
CA VAL A 35 -5.62 4.07 -5.08
C VAL A 35 -5.64 4.91 -3.83
N SER A 36 -5.04 6.10 -3.86
CA SER A 36 -5.04 6.97 -2.69
C SER A 36 -6.47 7.27 -2.23
N LYS A 37 -7.40 7.46 -3.18
CA LYS A 37 -8.80 7.74 -2.89
C LYS A 37 -9.62 6.48 -2.56
N GLU A 38 -9.37 5.36 -3.24
CA GLU A 38 -10.12 4.11 -3.03
C GLU A 38 -9.71 3.38 -1.75
N TRP A 39 -8.40 3.31 -1.45
CA TRP A 39 -7.89 2.48 -0.35
C TRP A 39 -7.59 3.28 0.92
N LEU A 40 -7.15 4.54 0.80
CA LEU A 40 -6.84 5.39 1.96
C LEU A 40 -7.95 6.42 2.23
N ASP A 41 -8.80 6.71 1.24
CA ASP A 41 -9.91 7.65 1.36
C ASP A 41 -9.48 8.97 2.03
N SER A 42 -10.25 9.47 3.00
CA SER A 42 -9.94 10.70 3.76
C SER A 42 -8.59 10.69 4.49
N CYS A 43 -8.02 9.51 4.80
CA CYS A 43 -6.69 9.43 5.40
C CYS A 43 -5.59 9.90 4.44
N SER A 44 -5.82 9.84 3.11
CA SER A 44 -4.85 10.31 2.13
C SER A 44 -4.50 11.79 2.30
N GLU A 45 -5.46 12.63 2.66
CA GLU A 45 -5.26 14.06 2.91
C GLU A 45 -4.44 14.29 4.18
N VAL A 46 -4.80 13.59 5.26
CA VAL A 46 -4.09 13.68 6.55
C VAL A 46 -2.63 13.26 6.37
N LEU A 47 -2.39 12.12 5.71
CA LEU A 47 -1.04 11.61 5.50
C LEU A 47 -0.23 12.51 4.56
N SER A 48 -0.85 13.11 3.54
CA SER A 48 -0.15 14.07 2.65
C SER A 48 0.27 15.35 3.38
N SER A 49 -0.47 15.78 4.40
CA SER A 49 -0.13 16.94 5.23
C SER A 49 1.05 16.72 6.19
N SER A 50 1.46 15.46 6.39
CA SER A 50 2.47 15.07 7.38
C SER A 50 3.93 15.15 6.91
N GLY A 51 4.19 15.72 5.73
CA GLY A 51 5.54 15.89 5.18
C GLY A 51 6.15 14.59 4.61
N ILE A 52 5.32 13.58 4.36
CA ILE A 52 5.71 12.36 3.67
C ILE A 52 5.77 12.64 2.17
N ASP A 53 6.95 12.56 1.58
CA ASP A 53 7.14 12.66 0.14
C ASP A 53 7.95 11.47 -0.41
N SER A 54 8.09 11.41 -1.73
CA SER A 54 8.81 10.34 -2.43
C SER A 54 10.34 10.41 -2.29
N SER A 55 10.89 11.39 -1.57
CA SER A 55 12.34 11.53 -1.34
C SER A 55 12.84 10.73 -0.13
N LEU A 56 11.93 10.22 0.70
CA LEU A 56 12.29 9.41 1.87
C LEU A 56 13.04 8.13 1.46
N SER A 57 14.10 7.81 2.22
CA SER A 57 14.95 6.64 2.00
C SER A 57 14.93 5.71 3.21
N TYR A 58 15.12 4.42 2.94
CA TYR A 58 15.21 3.40 3.98
C TYR A 58 16.51 3.56 4.78
N VAL A 59 16.40 3.64 6.10
CA VAL A 59 17.55 3.73 7.02
C VAL A 59 17.75 2.42 7.78
N CYS A 60 16.73 1.95 8.50
CA CYS A 60 16.78 0.70 9.26
C CYS A 60 15.37 0.12 9.54
N ARG A 61 15.33 -1.12 10.05
CA ARG A 61 14.11 -1.82 10.46
C ARG A 61 14.36 -2.54 11.79
N CYS A 62 13.52 -2.27 12.78
CA CYS A 62 13.45 -3.06 14.01
C CYS A 62 12.31 -4.06 13.88
N GLU A 63 12.55 -5.32 14.28
CA GLU A 63 11.57 -6.40 14.20
C GLU A 63 11.37 -7.01 15.59
N TYR A 64 10.12 -7.13 16.01
CA TYR A 64 9.73 -7.65 17.32
C TYR A 64 8.53 -8.57 17.16
N THR A 65 8.44 -9.60 17.99
CA THR A 65 7.24 -10.43 18.14
C THR A 65 6.48 -9.99 19.37
N ILE A 66 5.20 -9.65 19.21
CA ILE A 66 4.30 -9.29 20.31
C ILE A 66 3.16 -10.31 20.32
N GLU A 67 3.01 -11.04 21.43
CA GLU A 67 2.03 -12.12 21.58
C GLU A 67 0.67 -11.58 22.05
N CYS A 68 0.03 -10.77 21.22
CA CYS A 68 -1.31 -10.25 21.49
C CYS A 68 -2.17 -10.18 20.22
N ASN A 69 -3.45 -9.82 20.37
CA ASN A 69 -4.25 -9.41 19.22
C ASN A 69 -3.71 -8.08 18.67
N TRP A 70 -3.85 -7.85 17.36
CA TRP A 70 -3.37 -6.62 16.72
C TRP A 70 -4.28 -5.41 16.95
N LYS A 71 -5.53 -5.64 17.37
CA LYS A 71 -6.47 -4.60 17.79
C LYS A 71 -6.28 -4.27 19.27
#